data_AF-A0A9W4P9M8-F1
#
_entry.id   AF-A0A9W4P9M8-F1
#
_cell.length_a   1.000
_cell.length_b   1.000
_cell.length_c   1.000
_cell.angle_alpha   90.00
_cell.angle_beta   90.00
_cell.angle_gamma   90.00
#
_symmetry.space_group_name_H-M   'P 1'
#
loop_
_entity.id
_entity.type
_entity.pdbx_description
1 polymer ?
#
loop_
_entity_poly.entity_id
_entity_poly.type
_entity_poly.pdbx_seq_one_letter_code
_entity_poly.pdbx_strand_id
1 'polypeptide(L)'
;MEILLSAMQSFVSQGASGASVNVLQPFQPVQSLGGNSISSSTFYSGGTLINTSSGLGVSEGPKSATDSTPTASPNPHQADARLDFFRSRMLPYFPFINLTPDMTSLYLRQNRPFLFQAIQTVTIFSTQERLTQVEELKRVLSTSALLELQSNIDLLLGVLIYLAWSTDAFLGRADLVSRLMMLAISLVYDLRLFKPSTPDVQAMMSITQGEADETSPNDQITDGFLENQRALLACFILSSNVSSHLGRQDAIRWTPQMEDALRVITLSKSCPADEVFVFQVRLQLLKQRADHVRQQDEIDCARTGTAPVAASAPRFLYLKTLRTQLHELRSSFPKHHHQIDILNTHAQYVGLYINQLGYSISRDSPALGQSGQIGDGGMLLEFQRLECLWQSVENIKSWLDEFYRIPCSKLVGQPFHFWSQMILSITLLKYLSTLKDPEWDSQAVRNIIDLTSTMDCMLQKLDLSSEELQCDDHLLKLLSKLLTRCRLWAEARWTMGSQLQDVETRPCRSADPDTTGHHHHIPDLDQIVWMQSMDLGDDQWFEDVLGIPTTSY
;
A
#
# COMPACT_ATOMS: atom_id res chain seq x y z
N MET A 1 12.59 -14.24 -27.33
CA MET A 1 13.54 -14.55 -26.24
C MET A 1 14.98 -14.48 -26.76
N GLU A 2 15.38 -13.37 -27.40
CA GLU A 2 16.75 -13.14 -27.91
C GLU A 2 17.16 -11.65 -27.91
N ILE A 3 16.37 -10.75 -27.29
CA ILE A 3 16.70 -9.32 -27.19
C ILE A 3 17.17 -8.96 -25.76
N LEU A 4 17.10 -9.89 -24.80
CA LEU A 4 17.56 -9.66 -23.41
C LEU A 4 19.03 -10.06 -23.15
N LEU A 5 19.73 -10.62 -24.13
CA LEU A 5 21.10 -11.16 -23.96
C LEU A 5 22.22 -10.25 -24.49
N SER A 6 21.91 -9.02 -24.93
CA SER A 6 22.92 -8.09 -25.47
C SER A 6 23.23 -6.87 -24.60
N ALA A 7 22.69 -6.77 -23.38
CA ALA A 7 22.92 -5.63 -22.48
C ALA A 7 23.77 -5.96 -21.24
N MET A 8 24.30 -7.19 -21.10
CA MET A 8 25.09 -7.62 -19.94
C MET A 8 26.51 -8.11 -20.27
N GLN A 9 27.14 -7.53 -21.29
CA GLN A 9 28.58 -7.69 -21.52
C GLN A 9 29.22 -6.33 -21.83
N SER A 10 29.37 -5.50 -20.81
CA SER A 10 30.38 -4.45 -20.79
C SER A 10 30.63 -3.96 -19.37
N PHE A 11 31.89 -4.06 -18.93
CA PHE A 11 32.50 -3.44 -17.75
C PHE A 11 32.49 -4.20 -16.41
N VAL A 12 33.18 -5.35 -16.41
CA VAL A 12 34.19 -5.63 -15.37
C VAL A 12 35.54 -5.73 -16.06
N SER A 13 36.41 -4.72 -15.90
CA SER A 13 37.83 -4.90 -15.56
C SER A 13 38.61 -3.57 -15.61
N GLN A 14 39.24 -3.27 -14.46
CA GLN A 14 40.43 -2.42 -14.23
C GLN A 14 40.22 -0.89 -14.44
N GLY A 15 40.61 0.00 -13.53
CA GLY A 15 41.54 -0.09 -12.41
C GLY A 15 42.52 1.09 -12.47
N ALA A 16 42.39 2.01 -11.50
CA ALA A 16 43.38 2.96 -11.00
C ALA A 16 43.87 4.17 -11.86
N SER A 17 43.59 5.37 -11.32
CA SER A 17 44.59 6.32 -10.76
C SER A 17 44.52 7.74 -11.32
N GLY A 18 44.55 8.73 -10.41
CA GLY A 18 45.10 10.06 -10.69
C GLY A 18 44.18 11.27 -10.42
N ALA A 19 44.45 11.94 -9.29
CA ALA A 19 44.03 13.28 -8.85
C ALA A 19 43.77 14.34 -9.97
N SER A 20 42.94 15.37 -9.82
CA SER A 20 43.09 16.46 -8.84
C SER A 20 41.91 17.46 -8.90
N VAL A 21 41.44 17.86 -7.72
CA VAL A 21 40.98 19.19 -7.26
C VAL A 21 40.85 20.34 -8.29
N ASN A 22 39.66 20.95 -8.40
CA ASN A 22 39.47 22.37 -8.05
C ASN A 22 38.00 22.86 -8.04
N VAL A 23 37.77 23.75 -7.09
CA VAL A 23 36.56 24.51 -6.71
C VAL A 23 36.41 25.74 -7.62
N LEU A 24 35.18 26.16 -7.97
CA LEU A 24 34.64 27.53 -7.78
C LEU A 24 33.36 27.83 -8.60
N GLN A 25 32.60 28.74 -8.00
CA GLN A 25 31.22 29.18 -8.20
C GLN A 25 31.06 30.22 -9.35
N PRO A 26 29.86 30.82 -9.57
CA PRO A 26 29.29 31.20 -10.87
C PRO A 26 29.42 32.68 -11.21
N PHE A 27 29.19 33.05 -12.48
CA PHE A 27 28.80 34.41 -12.89
C PHE A 27 28.01 34.43 -14.23
N GLN A 28 26.81 35.01 -14.21
CA GLN A 28 26.20 35.75 -15.34
C GLN A 28 26.73 37.21 -15.31
N PRO A 29 26.30 38.14 -16.20
CA PRO A 29 25.94 38.12 -17.63
C PRO A 29 26.79 39.16 -18.41
N VAL A 30 26.56 39.37 -19.73
CA VAL A 30 26.53 40.71 -20.40
C VAL A 30 26.17 40.56 -21.88
N GLN A 31 25.43 41.57 -22.34
CA GLN A 31 24.81 41.82 -23.64
C GLN A 31 25.81 42.11 -24.78
N SER A 32 25.28 42.04 -26.02
CA SER A 32 25.23 43.14 -27.01
C SER A 32 25.69 42.82 -28.45
N LEU A 33 24.72 43.02 -29.34
CA LEU A 33 24.74 43.67 -30.66
C LEU A 33 25.15 42.96 -31.96
N GLY A 34 24.18 43.06 -32.89
CA GLY A 34 24.36 43.31 -34.33
C GLY A 34 24.36 42.05 -35.20
N GLY A 35 23.50 41.87 -36.19
CA GLY A 35 22.59 42.78 -36.89
C GLY A 35 22.42 42.27 -38.33
N ASN A 36 21.26 42.58 -38.92
CA ASN A 36 20.86 42.47 -40.33
C ASN A 36 20.40 41.10 -40.83
N SER A 37 19.35 40.94 -41.64
CA SER A 37 18.13 41.70 -42.03
C SER A 37 17.57 40.99 -43.27
N ILE A 38 16.31 41.28 -43.62
CA ILE A 38 15.64 41.06 -44.94
C ILE A 38 14.91 39.70 -45.05
N SER A 39 13.62 39.58 -45.37
CA SER A 39 12.53 40.54 -45.62
C SER A 39 11.21 39.76 -45.81
N SER A 40 10.10 40.39 -45.37
CA SER A 40 8.81 40.56 -46.09
C SER A 40 7.97 39.30 -46.45
N SER A 41 6.64 39.25 -46.39
CA SER A 41 5.57 40.24 -46.13
C SER A 41 4.22 39.54 -46.29
N THR A 42 3.32 39.67 -45.30
CA THR A 42 1.90 40.18 -45.38
C THR A 42 0.89 39.48 -46.34
N PHE A 43 -0.44 39.37 -46.15
CA PHE A 43 -1.55 40.10 -45.49
C PHE A 43 -2.71 39.09 -45.19
N TYR A 44 -3.48 39.18 -44.08
CA TYR A 44 -4.85 39.77 -43.89
C TYR A 44 -5.89 39.38 -44.99
N SER A 45 -7.20 39.18 -44.78
CA SER A 45 -8.16 39.32 -43.65
C SER A 45 -9.54 38.81 -44.12
N GLY A 46 -10.41 38.39 -43.18
CA GLY A 46 -11.89 38.53 -43.20
C GLY A 46 -12.69 37.73 -44.25
N GLY A 47 -13.92 37.28 -44.04
CA GLY A 47 -14.92 37.52 -42.98
C GLY A 47 -16.32 37.37 -43.60
N THR A 48 -17.17 36.57 -42.94
CA THR A 48 -18.63 36.79 -42.77
C THR A 48 -19.63 36.33 -43.85
N LEU A 49 -20.38 35.27 -43.46
CA LEU A 49 -21.84 34.98 -43.51
C LEU A 49 -22.68 35.31 -44.77
N ILE A 50 -23.56 34.36 -45.16
CA ILE A 50 -25.05 34.42 -45.09
C ILE A 50 -25.69 33.28 -45.92
N ASN A 51 -26.36 32.37 -45.20
CA ASN A 51 -27.75 31.90 -45.34
C ASN A 51 -28.37 31.31 -46.65
N THR A 52 -28.96 30.12 -46.44
CA THR A 52 -30.25 29.58 -46.95
C THR A 52 -30.46 29.26 -48.43
N SER A 53 -30.75 27.99 -48.73
CA SER A 53 -32.07 27.59 -49.27
C SER A 53 -32.23 26.07 -49.38
N SER A 54 -33.45 25.62 -49.11
CA SER A 54 -33.96 24.26 -49.12
C SER A 54 -34.22 23.73 -50.55
N GLY A 55 -34.17 22.41 -50.76
CA GLY A 55 -34.70 21.78 -51.97
C GLY A 55 -34.54 20.25 -52.00
N LEU A 56 -35.67 19.54 -52.02
CA LEU A 56 -35.82 18.07 -51.99
C LEU A 56 -35.20 17.32 -53.20
N GLY A 57 -34.79 16.07 -52.98
CA GLY A 57 -34.52 15.10 -54.05
C GLY A 57 -34.08 13.72 -53.53
N VAL A 58 -35.00 12.76 -53.58
CA VAL A 58 -34.95 11.34 -53.17
C VAL A 58 -33.81 10.51 -53.81
N SER A 59 -33.18 9.62 -53.04
CA SER A 59 -32.93 8.22 -53.47
C SER A 59 -32.46 7.32 -52.31
N GLU A 60 -33.13 6.17 -52.17
CA GLU A 60 -32.93 5.12 -51.16
C GLU A 60 -31.63 4.34 -51.33
N GLY A 61 -31.01 3.95 -50.21
CA GLY A 61 -29.99 2.93 -50.11
C GLY A 61 -29.71 2.60 -48.63
N PRO A 62 -29.63 1.32 -48.22
CA PRO A 62 -29.64 0.95 -46.81
C PRO A 62 -28.26 1.20 -46.20
N LYS A 63 -28.18 2.04 -45.18
CA LYS A 63 -26.97 2.22 -44.38
C LYS A 63 -27.26 1.88 -42.93
N SER A 64 -26.43 0.96 -42.43
CA SER A 64 -26.37 0.44 -41.07
C SER A 64 -26.67 1.51 -40.02
N ALA A 65 -27.65 1.24 -39.18
CA ALA A 65 -27.80 1.91 -37.90
C ALA A 65 -26.59 1.54 -37.03
N THR A 66 -25.61 2.44 -36.97
CA THR A 66 -24.75 2.59 -35.79
C THR A 66 -25.63 3.05 -34.65
N ASP A 67 -26.05 2.11 -33.82
CA ASP A 67 -26.69 2.39 -32.54
C ASP A 67 -25.69 3.16 -31.69
N SER A 68 -25.92 4.46 -31.58
CA SER A 68 -25.22 5.32 -30.64
C SER A 68 -25.98 5.16 -29.33
N THR A 69 -25.58 4.21 -28.48
CA THR A 69 -26.10 4.12 -27.11
C THR A 69 -25.80 5.43 -26.39
N PRO A 70 -26.81 6.19 -25.93
CA PRO A 70 -26.57 7.28 -25.01
C PRO A 70 -26.12 6.67 -23.69
N THR A 71 -24.98 7.15 -23.20
CA THR A 71 -24.40 6.83 -21.90
C THR A 71 -25.49 6.92 -20.83
N ALA A 72 -25.98 5.77 -20.37
CA ALA A 72 -27.04 5.70 -19.38
C ALA A 72 -26.54 6.41 -18.11
N SER A 73 -27.20 7.50 -17.73
CA SER A 73 -27.01 8.12 -16.43
C SER A 73 -27.21 7.05 -15.35
N PRO A 74 -26.29 6.88 -14.38
CA PRO A 74 -26.48 5.91 -13.31
C PRO A 74 -27.79 6.25 -12.58
N ASN A 75 -28.68 5.27 -12.48
CA ASN A 75 -29.97 5.39 -11.79
C ASN A 75 -29.75 6.04 -10.41
N PRO A 76 -30.40 7.17 -10.08
CA PRO A 76 -30.18 7.90 -8.82
C PRO A 76 -30.30 7.02 -7.58
N HIS A 77 -31.25 6.08 -7.58
CA HIS A 77 -31.44 5.12 -6.49
C HIS A 77 -30.24 4.19 -6.28
N GLN A 78 -29.54 3.85 -7.36
CA GLN A 78 -28.33 3.03 -7.29
C GLN A 78 -27.12 3.84 -6.81
N ALA A 79 -27.11 5.16 -7.05
CA ALA A 79 -26.06 6.06 -6.57
C ALA A 79 -26.14 6.28 -5.06
N ASP A 80 -27.33 6.54 -4.52
CA ASP A 80 -27.52 6.68 -3.07
C ASP A 80 -27.25 5.36 -2.33
N ALA A 81 -27.71 4.22 -2.87
CA ALA A 81 -27.43 2.91 -2.27
C ALA A 81 -25.92 2.61 -2.19
N ARG A 82 -25.14 2.97 -3.22
CA ARG A 82 -23.68 2.83 -3.19
C ARG A 82 -23.03 3.74 -2.16
N LEU A 83 -23.49 4.99 -2.05
CA LEU A 83 -22.98 5.93 -1.04
C LEU A 83 -23.30 5.44 0.38
N ASP A 84 -24.50 4.92 0.62
CA ASP A 84 -24.92 4.38 1.91
C ASP A 84 -24.12 3.12 2.26
N PHE A 85 -23.86 2.24 1.28
CA PHE A 85 -22.95 1.11 1.46
C PHE A 85 -21.55 1.58 1.86
N PHE A 86 -20.97 2.54 1.13
CA PHE A 86 -19.66 3.09 1.45
C PHE A 86 -19.62 3.67 2.87
N ARG A 87 -20.60 4.51 3.22
CA ARG A 87 -20.69 5.18 4.52
C ARG A 87 -20.85 4.18 5.67
N SER A 88 -21.66 3.15 5.52
CA SER A 88 -22.01 2.21 6.60
C SER A 88 -21.10 0.99 6.69
N ARG A 89 -20.50 0.55 5.57
CA ARG A 89 -19.76 -0.70 5.47
C ARG A 89 -18.32 -0.59 5.00
N MET A 90 -17.85 0.55 4.50
CA MET A 90 -16.45 0.72 4.09
C MET A 90 -15.73 1.73 4.97
N LEU A 91 -16.25 2.96 5.04
CA LEU A 91 -15.67 4.07 5.78
C LEU A 91 -15.36 3.75 7.26
N PRO A 92 -16.18 2.97 8.01
CA PRO A 92 -15.85 2.64 9.39
C PRO A 92 -14.54 1.88 9.57
N TYR A 93 -14.01 1.25 8.52
CA TYR A 93 -12.74 0.51 8.59
C TYR A 93 -11.50 1.38 8.41
N PHE A 94 -11.67 2.56 7.82
CA PHE A 94 -10.62 3.56 7.68
C PHE A 94 -11.26 4.97 7.66
N PRO A 95 -11.64 5.51 8.82
CA PRO A 95 -12.53 6.67 8.90
C PRO A 95 -11.76 8.00 8.86
N PHE A 96 -11.17 8.32 7.71
CA PHE A 96 -10.46 9.59 7.52
C PHE A 96 -11.32 10.72 6.94
N ILE A 97 -12.59 10.46 6.63
CA ILE A 97 -13.55 11.45 6.11
C ILE A 97 -14.80 11.40 6.99
N ASN A 98 -15.39 12.57 7.25
CA ASN A 98 -16.69 12.67 7.91
C ASN A 98 -17.80 12.88 6.87
N LEU A 99 -18.44 11.78 6.44
CA LEU A 99 -19.59 11.84 5.52
C LEU A 99 -20.89 11.91 6.32
N THR A 100 -21.36 13.12 6.60
CA THR A 100 -22.59 13.34 7.36
C THR A 100 -23.83 12.85 6.58
N PRO A 101 -24.95 12.55 7.25
CA PRO A 101 -26.15 12.03 6.58
C PRO A 101 -26.78 13.00 5.56
N ASP A 102 -26.54 14.30 5.69
CA ASP A 102 -26.98 15.35 4.78
C ASP A 102 -26.18 15.42 3.47
N MET A 103 -24.98 14.82 3.44
CA MET A 103 -24.19 14.69 2.20
C MET A 103 -24.78 13.58 1.31
N THR A 104 -25.81 13.93 0.54
CA THR A 104 -26.47 13.05 -0.43
C THR A 104 -25.62 12.80 -1.69
N SER A 105 -25.96 11.79 -2.51
CA SER A 105 -25.27 11.58 -3.79
C SER A 105 -25.40 12.79 -4.73
N LEU A 106 -26.54 13.50 -4.68
CA LEU A 106 -26.76 14.74 -5.43
C LEU A 106 -25.80 15.84 -4.96
N TYR A 107 -25.69 16.03 -3.63
CA TYR A 107 -24.80 17.03 -3.05
C TYR A 107 -23.34 16.77 -3.45
N LEU A 108 -22.87 15.53 -3.31
CA LEU A 108 -21.50 15.16 -3.66
C LEU A 108 -21.25 15.32 -5.16
N ARG A 109 -22.21 14.93 -6.02
CA ARG A 109 -22.07 15.11 -7.48
C ARG A 109 -21.92 16.59 -7.88
N GLN A 110 -22.54 17.52 -7.15
CA GLN A 110 -22.48 18.95 -7.44
C GLN A 110 -21.25 19.64 -6.84
N ASN A 111 -20.87 19.29 -5.61
CA ASN A 111 -19.86 20.03 -4.84
C ASN A 111 -18.50 19.31 -4.73
N ARG A 112 -18.50 17.97 -4.86
CA ARG A 112 -17.34 17.09 -4.68
C ARG A 112 -17.34 15.97 -5.75
N PRO A 113 -17.37 16.34 -7.06
CA PRO A 113 -17.65 15.39 -8.14
C PRO A 113 -16.60 14.28 -8.26
N PHE A 114 -15.32 14.59 -8.00
CA PHE A 114 -14.26 13.58 -8.10
C PHE A 114 -14.32 12.60 -6.92
N LEU A 115 -14.54 13.09 -5.70
CA LEU A 115 -14.77 12.24 -4.53
C LEU A 115 -15.96 11.31 -4.74
N PHE A 116 -17.06 11.84 -5.28
CA PHE A 116 -18.24 11.04 -5.59
C PHE A 116 -17.93 9.93 -6.60
N GLN A 117 -17.22 10.25 -7.69
CA GLN A 117 -16.83 9.28 -8.70
C GLN A 117 -15.90 8.20 -8.13
N ALA A 118 -14.98 8.56 -7.22
CA ALA A 118 -14.13 7.60 -6.53
C ALA A 118 -14.95 6.64 -5.65
N ILE A 119 -15.91 7.16 -4.88
CA ILE A 119 -16.84 6.34 -4.06
C ILE A 119 -17.64 5.37 -4.94
N GLN A 120 -18.18 5.86 -6.06
CA GLN A 120 -18.90 5.00 -7.01
C GLN A 120 -18.00 3.91 -7.59
N THR A 121 -16.75 4.24 -7.93
CA THR A 121 -15.78 3.29 -8.49
C THR A 121 -15.42 2.17 -7.49
N VAL A 122 -15.10 2.52 -6.24
CA VAL A 122 -14.68 1.53 -5.23
C VAL A 122 -15.83 0.66 -4.71
N THR A 123 -17.09 1.07 -4.94
CA THR A 123 -18.28 0.29 -4.58
C THR A 123 -18.74 -0.66 -5.69
N ILE A 124 -18.04 -0.71 -6.82
CA ILE A 124 -18.27 -1.72 -7.86
C ILE A 124 -17.43 -2.96 -7.53
N PHE A 125 -18.12 -4.05 -7.21
CA PHE A 125 -17.47 -5.29 -6.78
C PHE A 125 -16.96 -6.12 -7.96
N SER A 126 -17.65 -6.11 -9.10
CA SER A 126 -17.15 -6.77 -10.31
C SER A 126 -15.83 -6.14 -10.73
N THR A 127 -14.81 -6.97 -10.92
CA THR A 127 -13.50 -6.48 -11.32
C THR A 127 -13.53 -5.93 -12.73
N GLN A 128 -14.18 -6.63 -13.67
CA GLN A 128 -14.31 -6.21 -15.05
C GLN A 128 -15.07 -4.88 -15.18
N GLU A 129 -16.20 -4.72 -14.47
CA GLU A 129 -16.96 -3.47 -14.48
C GLU A 129 -16.15 -2.33 -13.86
N ARG A 130 -15.51 -2.58 -12.70
CA ARG A 130 -14.68 -1.59 -12.00
C ARG A 130 -13.55 -1.07 -12.88
N LEU A 131 -12.85 -1.95 -13.60
CA LEU A 131 -11.75 -1.58 -14.51
C LEU A 131 -12.17 -0.52 -15.53
N THR A 132 -13.38 -0.61 -16.09
CA THR A 132 -13.88 0.39 -17.05
C THR A 132 -14.05 1.77 -16.41
N GLN A 133 -14.54 1.82 -15.17
CA GLN A 133 -14.72 3.06 -14.42
C GLN A 133 -13.39 3.65 -13.94
N VAL A 134 -12.40 2.80 -13.66
CA VAL A 134 -11.04 3.22 -13.32
C VAL A 134 -10.40 3.99 -14.47
N GLU A 135 -10.56 3.56 -15.71
CA GLU A 135 -10.04 4.29 -16.87
C GLU A 135 -10.61 5.72 -16.96
N GLU A 136 -11.91 5.88 -16.71
CA GLU A 136 -12.55 7.19 -16.71
C GLU A 136 -12.10 8.04 -15.50
N LEU A 137 -12.00 7.44 -14.31
CA LEU A 137 -11.50 8.13 -13.11
C LEU A 137 -10.07 8.64 -13.32
N LYS A 138 -9.19 7.82 -13.91
CA LYS A 138 -7.82 8.21 -14.28
C LYS A 138 -7.81 9.33 -15.31
N ARG A 139 -8.70 9.31 -16.30
CA ARG A 139 -8.80 10.35 -17.32
C ARG A 139 -9.14 11.69 -16.68
N VAL A 140 -10.18 11.73 -15.84
CA VAL A 140 -10.58 12.93 -15.09
C VAL A 140 -9.43 13.41 -14.20
N LEU A 141 -8.82 12.51 -13.42
CA LEU A 141 -7.70 12.84 -12.54
C LEU A 141 -6.50 13.42 -13.30
N SER A 142 -6.14 12.81 -14.43
CA SER A 142 -5.02 13.27 -15.25
C SER A 142 -5.30 14.64 -15.86
N THR A 143 -6.53 14.88 -16.33
CA THR A 143 -6.93 16.20 -16.82
C THR A 143 -6.87 17.25 -15.72
N SER A 144 -7.54 17.02 -14.59
CA SER A 144 -7.60 18.00 -13.51
C SER A 144 -6.24 18.27 -12.88
N ALA A 145 -5.46 17.23 -12.56
CA ALA A 145 -4.20 17.40 -11.84
C ALA A 145 -3.02 17.80 -12.75
N LEU A 146 -2.94 17.28 -13.99
CA LEU A 146 -1.77 17.49 -14.85
C LEU A 146 -1.98 18.54 -15.95
N LEU A 147 -3.19 18.64 -16.51
CA LEU A 147 -3.48 19.61 -17.58
C LEU A 147 -4.00 20.93 -17.01
N GLU A 148 -4.92 20.85 -16.06
CA GLU A 148 -5.53 22.03 -15.43
C GLU A 148 -4.79 22.48 -14.17
N LEU A 149 -3.83 21.68 -13.67
CA LEU A 149 -3.04 21.95 -12.47
C LEU A 149 -3.89 22.25 -11.23
N GLN A 150 -5.08 21.66 -11.15
CA GLN A 150 -5.97 21.80 -10.01
C GLN A 150 -5.46 20.98 -8.82
N SER A 151 -5.37 21.64 -7.68
CA SER A 151 -5.09 21.00 -6.39
C SER A 151 -6.14 21.44 -5.39
N ASN A 152 -7.11 20.56 -5.12
CA ASN A 152 -8.20 20.81 -4.19
C ASN A 152 -8.44 19.58 -3.31
N ILE A 153 -9.17 19.77 -2.21
CA ILE A 153 -9.45 18.70 -1.25
C ILE A 153 -10.34 17.60 -1.85
N ASP A 154 -11.20 17.91 -2.82
CA ASP A 154 -12.03 16.91 -3.53
C ASP A 154 -11.16 15.89 -4.29
N LEU A 155 -10.17 16.37 -5.05
CA LEU A 155 -9.20 15.53 -5.74
C LEU A 155 -8.40 14.67 -4.75
N LEU A 156 -7.86 15.28 -3.69
CA LEU A 156 -7.05 14.56 -2.71
C LEU A 156 -7.88 13.45 -2.03
N LEU A 157 -9.07 13.76 -1.53
CA LEU A 157 -9.93 12.77 -0.87
C LEU A 157 -10.36 11.66 -1.83
N GLY A 158 -10.70 11.99 -3.08
CA GLY A 158 -11.04 10.98 -4.09
C GLY A 158 -9.88 10.02 -4.38
N VAL A 159 -8.65 10.55 -4.52
CA VAL A 159 -7.46 9.70 -4.72
C VAL A 159 -7.18 8.84 -3.49
N LEU A 160 -7.31 9.39 -2.27
CA LEU A 160 -7.12 8.63 -1.04
C LEU A 160 -8.17 7.53 -0.85
N ILE A 161 -9.45 7.78 -1.17
CA ILE A 161 -10.49 6.74 -1.19
C ILE A 161 -10.12 5.64 -2.18
N TYR A 162 -9.72 6.02 -3.38
CA TYR A 162 -9.32 5.04 -4.39
C TYR A 162 -8.15 4.19 -3.92
N LEU A 163 -7.10 4.80 -3.36
CA LEU A 163 -5.93 4.10 -2.82
C LEU A 163 -6.30 3.16 -1.66
N ALA A 164 -7.24 3.56 -0.80
CA ALA A 164 -7.63 2.77 0.36
C ALA A 164 -8.43 1.50 0.00
N TRP A 165 -9.26 1.53 -1.05
CA TRP A 165 -10.17 0.43 -1.40
C TRP A 165 -10.00 -0.14 -2.82
N SER A 166 -9.01 0.31 -3.60
CA SER A 166 -8.73 -0.31 -4.90
C SER A 166 -8.21 -1.74 -4.74
N THR A 167 -8.49 -2.57 -5.75
CA THR A 167 -8.00 -3.94 -5.84
C THR A 167 -6.80 -4.05 -6.78
N ASP A 168 -6.31 -2.92 -7.29
CA ASP A 168 -5.31 -2.85 -8.37
C ASP A 168 -3.99 -3.49 -7.98
N ALA A 169 -3.61 -3.36 -6.71
CA ALA A 169 -2.42 -3.99 -6.15
C ALA A 169 -2.43 -5.53 -6.25
N PHE A 170 -3.62 -6.14 -6.37
CA PHE A 170 -3.79 -7.59 -6.49
C PHE A 170 -3.98 -8.07 -7.93
N LEU A 171 -3.93 -7.16 -8.91
CA LEU A 171 -4.27 -7.41 -10.32
C LEU A 171 -3.15 -6.92 -11.25
N GLY A 172 -1.89 -7.10 -10.85
CA GLY A 172 -0.72 -6.71 -11.64
C GLY A 172 -0.52 -5.19 -11.81
N ARG A 173 -1.32 -4.35 -11.13
CA ARG A 173 -1.33 -2.88 -11.29
C ARG A 173 -0.79 -2.14 -10.08
N ALA A 174 0.20 -2.72 -9.40
CA ALA A 174 0.90 -2.11 -8.27
C ALA A 174 1.63 -0.79 -8.65
N ASP A 175 2.02 -0.64 -9.92
CA ASP A 175 2.63 0.57 -10.45
C ASP A 175 1.63 1.74 -10.50
N LEU A 176 0.37 1.48 -10.85
CA LEU A 176 -0.71 2.47 -10.81
C LEU A 176 -0.92 2.98 -9.39
N VAL A 177 -1.04 2.08 -8.41
CA VAL A 177 -1.19 2.43 -6.99
C VAL A 177 -0.03 3.30 -6.52
N SER A 178 1.21 2.94 -6.91
CA SER A 178 2.40 3.71 -6.56
C SER A 178 2.39 5.12 -7.15
N ARG A 179 2.04 5.25 -8.44
CA ARG A 179 1.94 6.56 -9.12
C ARG A 179 0.84 7.44 -8.52
N LEU A 180 -0.33 6.85 -8.23
CA LEU A 180 -1.45 7.57 -7.60
C LEU A 180 -1.09 8.03 -6.18
N MET A 181 -0.32 7.23 -5.44
CA MET A 181 0.18 7.65 -4.12
C MET A 181 1.13 8.84 -4.26
N MET A 182 2.08 8.83 -5.20
CA MET A 182 2.94 10.00 -5.44
C MET A 182 2.15 11.25 -5.82
N LEU A 183 1.08 11.10 -6.60
CA LEU A 183 0.17 12.20 -6.93
C LEU A 183 -0.60 12.70 -5.70
N ALA A 184 -1.11 11.81 -4.84
CA ALA A 184 -1.73 12.23 -3.58
C ALA A 184 -0.73 12.96 -2.69
N ILE A 185 0.54 12.53 -2.64
CA ILE A 185 1.61 13.23 -1.93
C ILE A 185 1.81 14.62 -2.51
N SER A 186 1.88 14.77 -3.85
CA SER A 186 2.04 16.09 -4.47
C SER A 186 0.85 17.00 -4.16
N LEU A 187 -0.39 16.50 -4.23
CA LEU A 187 -1.58 17.26 -3.87
C LEU A 187 -1.55 17.75 -2.42
N VAL A 188 -1.05 16.95 -1.46
CA VAL A 188 -0.87 17.39 -0.07
C VAL A 188 0.14 18.55 0.03
N TYR A 189 1.21 18.53 -0.76
CA TYR A 189 2.19 19.61 -0.81
C TYR A 189 1.64 20.87 -1.48
N ASP A 190 0.90 20.73 -2.58
CA ASP A 190 0.27 21.84 -3.31
C ASP A 190 -0.79 22.54 -2.45
N LEU A 191 -1.57 21.76 -1.70
CA LEU A 191 -2.52 22.24 -0.67
C LEU A 191 -1.84 22.79 0.60
N ARG A 192 -0.50 22.64 0.71
CA ARG A 192 0.32 23.09 1.84
C ARG A 192 -0.13 22.56 3.20
N LEU A 193 -0.69 21.35 3.24
CA LEU A 193 -1.20 20.76 4.49
C LEU A 193 -0.09 20.54 5.53
N PHE A 194 1.17 20.51 5.11
CA PHE A 194 2.36 20.43 5.97
C PHE A 194 2.76 21.74 6.66
N LYS A 195 2.14 22.88 6.37
CA LYS A 195 2.56 24.17 6.92
C LYS A 195 1.36 25.05 7.28
N PRO A 196 1.29 25.62 8.50
CA PRO A 196 0.42 26.76 8.73
C PRO A 196 0.93 27.90 7.83
N SER A 197 0.17 28.24 6.79
CA SER A 197 0.44 29.43 6.00
C SER A 197 0.38 30.63 6.95
N THR A 198 1.43 31.45 7.01
CA THR A 198 1.29 32.74 7.67
C THR A 198 0.24 33.55 6.92
N PRO A 199 -0.53 34.42 7.59
CA PRO A 199 -1.57 35.22 6.95
C PRO A 199 -1.02 36.00 5.74
N ASP A 200 0.24 36.45 5.79
CA ASP A 200 0.92 37.11 4.66
C ASP A 200 1.12 36.20 3.45
N VAL A 201 1.43 34.92 3.66
CA VAL A 201 1.60 33.92 2.60
C VAL A 201 0.26 33.53 2.00
N GLN A 202 -0.80 33.50 2.81
CA GLN A 202 -2.16 33.22 2.36
C GLN A 202 -2.73 34.39 1.55
N ALA A 203 -2.49 35.64 1.99
CA ALA A 203 -2.84 36.84 1.24
C ALA A 203 -2.06 36.97 -0.08
N MET A 204 -0.76 36.65 -0.08
CA MET A 204 0.02 36.63 -1.33
C MET A 204 -0.51 35.56 -2.30
N MET A 205 -0.96 34.41 -1.79
CA MET A 205 -1.52 33.34 -2.62
C MET A 205 -2.86 33.71 -3.24
N SER A 206 -3.82 34.23 -2.47
CA SER A 206 -5.11 34.66 -3.02
C SER A 206 -4.93 35.70 -4.14
N ILE A 207 -3.94 36.60 -3.98
CA ILE A 207 -3.54 37.56 -5.02
C ILE A 207 -2.93 36.87 -6.24
N THR A 208 -2.05 35.88 -6.06
CA THR A 208 -1.38 35.19 -7.19
C THR A 208 -2.23 34.13 -7.89
N GLN A 209 -3.19 33.53 -7.19
CA GLN A 209 -4.06 32.45 -7.68
C GLN A 209 -5.45 32.95 -8.06
N GLY A 210 -5.75 34.23 -7.85
CA GLY A 210 -6.99 34.87 -8.31
C GLY A 210 -8.24 34.49 -7.51
N GLU A 211 -8.09 34.08 -6.25
CA GLU A 211 -9.22 33.77 -5.37
C GLU A 211 -9.78 35.06 -4.77
N ALA A 212 -11.00 35.42 -5.17
CA ALA A 212 -11.76 36.50 -4.55
C ALA A 212 -12.29 36.05 -3.19
N ASP A 213 -11.91 36.81 -2.16
CA ASP A 213 -12.21 36.59 -0.75
C ASP A 213 -13.72 36.71 -0.48
N GLU A 214 -14.43 35.58 -0.47
CA GLU A 214 -15.77 35.49 0.09
C GLU A 214 -15.89 34.24 0.97
N THR A 215 -15.64 34.33 2.29
CA THR A 215 -16.44 33.54 3.25
C THR A 215 -16.37 34.01 4.71
N SER A 216 -17.55 34.11 5.34
CA SER A 216 -17.79 33.78 6.76
C SER A 216 -19.02 32.83 6.80
N PRO A 217 -19.26 31.94 7.79
CA PRO A 217 -18.86 32.00 9.20
C PRO A 217 -18.03 30.78 9.70
N ASN A 218 -17.41 30.98 10.86
CA ASN A 218 -16.36 30.19 11.54
C ASN A 218 -16.48 28.64 11.58
N ASP A 219 -17.69 28.07 11.50
CA ASP A 219 -17.90 26.62 11.68
C ASP A 219 -17.51 25.81 10.44
N GLN A 220 -17.82 26.29 9.22
CA GLN A 220 -17.41 25.63 7.97
C GLN A 220 -15.89 25.66 7.77
N ILE A 221 -15.25 26.73 8.24
CA ILE A 221 -13.78 26.87 8.24
C ILE A 221 -13.16 25.82 9.16
N THR A 222 -13.79 25.56 10.31
CA THR A 222 -13.30 24.57 11.29
C THR A 222 -13.45 23.15 10.76
N ASP A 223 -14.57 22.81 10.13
CA ASP A 223 -14.79 21.48 9.54
C ASP A 223 -13.87 21.23 8.34
N GLY A 224 -13.70 22.21 7.45
CA GLY A 224 -12.76 22.13 6.33
C GLY A 224 -11.30 22.01 6.80
N PHE A 225 -10.94 22.69 7.88
CA PHE A 225 -9.61 22.54 8.49
C PHE A 225 -9.39 21.13 9.05
N LEU A 226 -10.36 20.57 9.79
CA LEU A 226 -10.25 19.21 10.32
C LEU A 226 -10.23 18.16 9.20
N GLU A 227 -11.01 18.35 8.13
CA GLU A 227 -10.96 17.52 6.92
C GLU A 227 -9.55 17.48 6.32
N ASN A 228 -8.90 18.64 6.19
CA ASN A 228 -7.52 18.74 5.72
C ASN A 228 -6.53 17.98 6.63
N GLN A 229 -6.69 18.10 7.95
CA GLN A 229 -5.83 17.36 8.90
C GLN A 229 -6.01 15.84 8.75
N ARG A 230 -7.26 15.36 8.59
CA ARG A 230 -7.51 13.93 8.39
C ARG A 230 -6.94 13.44 7.07
N ALA A 231 -7.08 14.22 5.99
CA ALA A 231 -6.52 13.89 4.69
C ALA A 231 -4.99 13.77 4.72
N LEU A 232 -4.30 14.69 5.41
CA LEU A 232 -2.85 14.63 5.62
C LEU A 232 -2.42 13.33 6.32
N LEU A 233 -3.10 12.97 7.41
CA LEU A 233 -2.79 11.76 8.19
C LEU A 233 -3.17 10.47 7.44
N ALA A 234 -4.23 10.50 6.63
CA ALA A 234 -4.61 9.38 5.78
C ALA A 234 -3.58 9.15 4.67
N CYS A 235 -3.08 10.24 4.06
CA CYS A 235 -1.99 10.18 3.09
C CYS A 235 -0.72 9.58 3.72
N PHE A 236 -0.39 9.96 4.96
CA PHE A 236 0.68 9.31 5.72
C PHE A 236 0.46 7.79 5.86
N ILE A 237 -0.71 7.36 6.35
CA ILE A 237 -1.00 5.93 6.54
C ILE A 237 -0.90 5.15 5.23
N LEU A 238 -1.56 5.64 4.18
CA LEU A 238 -1.57 4.98 2.88
C LEU A 238 -0.17 4.95 2.27
N SER A 239 0.62 6.02 2.36
CA SER A 239 2.00 6.01 1.87
C SER A 239 2.85 4.95 2.56
N SER A 240 2.68 4.77 3.87
CA SER A 240 3.38 3.75 4.64
C SER A 240 2.90 2.33 4.31
N ASN A 241 1.61 2.13 4.02
CA ASN A 241 1.10 0.84 3.57
C ASN A 241 1.57 0.50 2.15
N VAL A 242 1.51 1.45 1.21
CA VAL A 242 1.96 1.23 -0.17
C VAL A 242 3.47 0.97 -0.22
N SER A 243 4.26 1.71 0.56
CA SER A 243 5.71 1.48 0.68
C SER A 243 6.01 0.05 1.15
N SER A 244 5.34 -0.41 2.21
CA SER A 244 5.58 -1.75 2.76
C SER A 244 5.04 -2.90 1.92
N HIS A 245 3.85 -2.75 1.34
CA HIS A 245 3.21 -3.85 0.63
C HIS A 245 3.70 -3.98 -0.81
N LEU A 246 4.11 -2.87 -1.44
CA LEU A 246 4.53 -2.85 -2.84
C LEU A 246 6.03 -2.63 -3.00
N GLY A 247 6.74 -2.09 -2.01
CA GLY A 247 8.20 -1.90 -2.04
C GLY A 247 8.74 -1.04 -3.19
N ARG A 248 7.89 -0.22 -3.83
CA ARG A 248 8.25 0.58 -5.01
C ARG A 248 8.61 2.03 -4.71
N GLN A 249 8.31 2.50 -3.51
CA GLN A 249 8.50 3.89 -3.10
C GLN A 249 8.66 3.99 -1.58
N ASP A 250 9.31 5.06 -1.14
CA ASP A 250 9.43 5.39 0.28
C ASP A 250 8.17 6.05 0.81
N ALA A 251 7.81 5.72 2.05
CA ALA A 251 6.72 6.36 2.77
C ALA A 251 7.05 7.82 3.11
N ILE A 252 6.02 8.66 3.24
CA ILE A 252 6.21 10.01 3.79
C ILE A 252 6.71 9.90 5.23
N ARG A 253 7.76 10.65 5.57
CA ARG A 253 8.29 10.68 6.94
C ARG A 253 7.35 11.43 7.87
N TRP A 254 7.16 10.93 9.08
CA TRP A 254 6.45 11.66 10.13
C TRP A 254 7.08 13.04 10.38
N THR A 255 6.25 14.05 10.50
CA THR A 255 6.68 15.45 10.72
C THR A 255 6.02 16.05 11.96
N PRO A 256 6.61 17.09 12.58
CA PRO A 256 5.97 17.81 13.69
C PRO A 256 4.57 18.33 13.35
N GLN A 257 4.32 18.68 12.09
CA GLN A 257 3.02 19.18 11.65
C GLN A 257 1.96 18.08 11.59
N MET A 258 2.35 16.84 11.30
CA MET A 258 1.45 15.69 11.44
C MET A 258 1.16 15.39 12.93
N GLU A 259 2.12 15.63 13.82
CA GLU A 259 1.87 15.57 15.27
C GLU A 259 0.86 16.63 15.70
N ASP A 260 1.00 17.86 15.20
CA ASP A 260 0.04 18.94 15.44
C ASP A 260 -1.36 18.61 14.90
N ALA A 261 -1.43 18.08 13.67
CA ALA A 261 -2.65 17.59 13.04
C ALA A 261 -3.36 16.55 13.91
N LEU A 262 -2.60 15.56 14.38
CA LEU A 262 -3.11 14.49 15.23
C LEU A 262 -3.60 15.02 16.57
N ARG A 263 -2.88 15.97 17.18
CA ARG A 263 -3.30 16.64 18.42
C ARG A 263 -4.61 17.39 18.22
N VAL A 264 -4.73 18.19 17.16
CA VAL A 264 -5.95 18.95 16.85
C VAL A 264 -7.17 18.01 16.73
N ILE A 265 -7.05 16.92 15.95
CA ILE A 265 -8.14 15.94 15.79
C ILE A 265 -8.49 15.27 17.12
N THR A 266 -7.49 14.94 17.94
CA THR A 266 -7.72 14.34 19.26
C THR A 266 -8.48 15.28 20.20
N LEU A 267 -8.23 16.59 20.12
CA LEU A 267 -8.84 17.59 21.00
C LEU A 267 -10.23 18.03 20.55
N SER A 268 -10.50 18.12 19.24
CA SER A 268 -11.76 18.67 18.72
C SER A 268 -12.97 17.80 19.10
N LYS A 269 -12.80 16.47 19.17
CA LYS A 269 -13.85 15.47 19.49
C LYS A 269 -15.15 15.65 18.69
N SER A 270 -15.07 16.26 17.50
CA SER A 270 -16.26 16.62 16.71
C SER A 270 -16.82 15.43 15.92
N CYS A 271 -15.97 14.50 15.49
CA CYS A 271 -16.38 13.27 14.83
C CYS A 271 -16.06 12.06 15.72
N PRO A 272 -17.05 11.20 16.07
CA PRO A 272 -16.79 9.98 16.84
C PRO A 272 -15.78 9.04 16.18
N ALA A 273 -15.69 9.08 14.86
CA ALA A 273 -14.78 8.22 14.09
C ALA A 273 -13.31 8.66 14.23
N ASP A 274 -13.05 9.89 14.68
CA ASP A 274 -11.70 10.41 14.94
C ASP A 274 -10.96 9.59 16.00
N GLU A 275 -11.67 9.03 16.99
CA GLU A 275 -11.05 8.23 18.04
C GLU A 275 -10.33 7.00 17.47
N VAL A 276 -11.02 6.23 16.62
CA VAL A 276 -10.44 5.07 15.94
C VAL A 276 -9.32 5.48 14.99
N PHE A 277 -9.53 6.55 14.22
CA PHE A 277 -8.55 7.05 13.27
C PHE A 277 -7.24 7.48 13.95
N VAL A 278 -7.32 8.18 15.08
CA VAL A 278 -6.15 8.58 15.88
C VAL A 278 -5.33 7.36 16.32
N PHE A 279 -5.98 6.27 16.73
CA PHE A 279 -5.28 5.03 17.07
C PHE A 279 -4.60 4.38 15.85
N GLN A 280 -5.27 4.37 14.69
CA GLN A 280 -4.67 3.87 13.44
C GLN A 280 -3.41 4.66 13.05
N VAL A 281 -3.43 5.99 13.18
CA VAL A 281 -2.27 6.84 12.92
C VAL A 281 -1.11 6.51 13.87
N ARG A 282 -1.38 6.37 15.17
CA ARG A 282 -0.36 6.03 16.17
C ARG A 282 0.25 4.64 15.95
N LEU A 283 -0.58 3.65 15.60
CA LEU A 283 -0.14 2.32 15.22
C LEU A 283 0.77 2.36 13.99
N GLN A 284 0.38 3.12 12.96
CA GLN A 284 1.19 3.27 11.77
C GLN A 284 2.52 3.98 12.04
N LEU A 285 2.53 4.96 12.94
CA LEU A 285 3.76 5.64 13.35
C LEU A 285 4.74 4.68 14.05
N LEU A 286 4.24 3.77 14.90
CA LEU A 286 5.08 2.73 15.52
C LEU A 286 5.68 1.79 14.47
N LYS A 287 4.88 1.37 13.49
CA LYS A 287 5.37 0.58 12.35
C LYS A 287 6.49 1.31 11.60
N GLN A 288 6.26 2.56 11.18
CA GLN A 288 7.27 3.32 10.45
C GLN A 288 8.56 3.51 11.27
N ARG A 289 8.47 3.68 12.60
CA ARG A 289 9.65 3.75 13.46
C ARG A 289 10.44 2.44 13.46
N ALA A 290 9.75 1.29 13.48
CA ALA A 290 10.41 -0.01 13.34
C ALA A 290 11.11 -0.13 11.97
N ASP A 291 10.43 0.25 10.88
CA ASP A 291 11.00 0.24 9.53
C ASP A 291 12.24 1.14 9.42
N HIS A 292 12.19 2.34 10.00
CA HIS A 292 13.31 3.28 9.95
C HIS A 292 14.55 2.74 10.66
N VAL A 293 14.39 2.14 11.84
CA VAL A 293 15.51 1.52 12.57
C VAL A 293 16.13 0.39 11.73
N ARG A 294 15.30 -0.43 11.09
CA ARG A 294 15.76 -1.52 10.22
C ARG A 294 16.55 -1.01 9.01
N GLN A 295 16.01 -0.04 8.28
CA GLN A 295 16.66 0.53 7.09
C GLN A 295 17.98 1.23 7.42
N GLN A 296 18.04 1.95 8.55
CA GLN A 296 19.26 2.62 8.98
C GLN A 296 20.39 1.61 9.21
N ASP A 297 20.06 0.48 9.83
CA ASP A 297 21.02 -0.60 10.08
C ASP A 297 21.50 -1.28 8.78
N GLU A 298 20.63 -1.48 7.79
CA GLU A 298 21.02 -1.99 6.47
C GLU A 298 22.03 -1.06 5.78
N ILE A 299 21.77 0.25 5.83
CA ILE A 299 22.66 1.28 5.25
C ILE A 299 24.00 1.28 5.97
N ASP A 300 24.01 1.20 7.31
CA ASP A 300 25.24 1.23 8.09
C ASP A 300 26.08 -0.04 7.88
N CYS A 301 25.44 -1.23 7.78
CA CYS A 301 26.08 -2.48 7.39
C CYS A 301 26.69 -2.40 5.98
N ALA A 302 25.95 -1.88 4.99
CA ALA A 302 26.43 -1.74 3.61
C ALA A 302 27.63 -0.79 3.49
N ARG A 303 27.72 0.24 4.35
CA ARG A 303 28.80 1.23 4.32
C ARG A 303 30.07 0.78 5.04
N THR A 304 29.94 -0.04 6.09
CA THR A 304 31.07 -0.42 6.96
C THR A 304 31.61 -1.83 6.69
N GLY A 305 30.92 -2.65 5.90
CA GLY A 305 31.36 -3.99 5.51
C GLY A 305 31.49 -4.99 6.67
N THR A 306 31.12 -4.56 7.88
CA THR A 306 31.09 -5.35 9.12
C THR A 306 29.86 -4.92 9.89
N ALA A 307 28.95 -5.84 10.22
CA ALA A 307 27.92 -5.57 11.22
C ALA A 307 28.64 -5.35 12.56
N PRO A 308 28.68 -4.13 13.13
CA PRO A 308 29.39 -3.94 14.38
C PRO A 308 28.63 -4.75 15.42
N VAL A 309 29.28 -5.69 16.10
CA VAL A 309 28.70 -6.40 17.25
C VAL A 309 28.16 -5.41 18.30
N ALA A 310 28.73 -4.19 18.35
CA ALA A 310 28.29 -3.04 19.14
C ALA A 310 26.98 -2.36 18.68
N ALA A 311 26.47 -2.64 17.48
CA ALA A 311 25.23 -2.06 16.92
C ALA A 311 23.96 -2.85 17.32
N SER A 312 24.12 -4.08 17.82
CA SER A 312 23.00 -4.94 18.23
C SER A 312 22.32 -4.49 19.53
N ALA A 313 23.09 -3.95 20.49
CA ALA A 313 22.56 -3.50 21.78
C ALA A 313 21.63 -2.27 21.66
N PRO A 314 21.94 -1.23 20.86
CA PRO A 314 20.99 -0.16 20.55
C PRO A 314 19.68 -0.68 19.92
N ARG A 315 19.77 -1.60 18.94
CA ARG A 315 18.59 -2.20 18.28
C ARG A 315 17.67 -2.90 19.26
N PHE A 316 18.23 -3.68 20.18
CA PHE A 316 17.45 -4.35 21.21
C PHE A 316 16.71 -3.37 22.13
N LEU A 317 17.33 -2.25 22.51
CA LEU A 317 16.68 -1.21 23.31
C LEU A 317 15.53 -0.55 22.54
N TYR A 318 15.70 -0.30 21.24
CA TYR A 318 14.62 0.19 20.38
C TYR A 318 13.47 -0.82 20.28
N LEU A 319 13.75 -2.10 20.03
CA LEU A 319 12.78 -3.19 20.01
C LEU A 319 11.94 -3.20 21.30
N LYS A 320 12.60 -3.23 22.47
CA LYS A 320 11.93 -3.25 23.76
C LYS A 320 11.06 -2.00 23.98
N THR A 321 11.57 -0.84 23.60
CA THR A 321 10.83 0.43 23.70
C THR A 321 9.57 0.42 22.83
N LEU A 322 9.69 -0.02 21.57
CA LEU A 322 8.55 -0.11 20.64
C LEU A 322 7.51 -1.13 21.10
N ARG A 323 7.94 -2.28 21.66
CA ARG A 323 7.02 -3.26 22.27
C ARG A 323 6.25 -2.67 23.45
N THR A 324 6.92 -1.96 24.35
CA THR A 324 6.25 -1.29 25.47
C THR A 324 5.25 -0.24 24.97
N GLN A 325 5.63 0.60 24.00
CA GLN A 325 4.74 1.61 23.42
C GLN A 325 3.52 0.96 22.74
N LEU A 326 3.70 -0.14 22.01
CA LEU A 326 2.59 -0.89 21.41
C LEU A 326 1.65 -1.46 22.49
N HIS A 327 2.19 -2.03 23.55
CA HIS A 327 1.40 -2.57 24.66
C HIS A 327 0.60 -1.47 25.38
N GLU A 328 1.24 -0.34 25.70
CA GLU A 328 0.58 0.84 26.28
C GLU A 328 -0.55 1.34 25.38
N LEU A 329 -0.27 1.49 24.08
CA LEU A 329 -1.27 1.93 23.12
C LEU A 329 -2.47 0.97 23.04
N ARG A 330 -2.22 -0.35 22.98
CA ARG A 330 -3.28 -1.37 23.00
C ARG A 330 -4.09 -1.34 24.30
N SER A 331 -3.46 -1.10 25.44
CA SER A 331 -4.16 -1.00 26.73
C SER A 331 -5.11 0.21 26.80
N SER A 332 -4.85 1.23 25.98
CA SER A 332 -5.67 2.44 25.88
C SER A 332 -6.83 2.34 24.87
N PHE A 333 -6.97 1.20 24.16
CA PHE A 333 -8.05 1.05 23.20
C PHE A 333 -9.44 1.10 23.87
N PRO A 334 -10.46 1.67 23.20
CA PRO A 334 -11.79 1.75 23.77
C PRO A 334 -12.45 0.37 23.76
N LYS A 335 -12.64 -0.23 24.94
CA LYS A 335 -13.09 -1.63 25.13
C LYS A 335 -14.51 -1.93 24.61
N HIS A 336 -15.32 -0.90 24.34
CA HIS A 336 -16.73 -1.03 23.96
C HIS A 336 -17.04 -0.47 22.56
N HIS A 337 -16.03 -0.25 21.72
CA HIS A 337 -16.22 0.29 20.37
C HIS A 337 -16.45 -0.83 19.35
N HIS A 338 -17.39 -0.63 18.42
CA HIS A 338 -17.77 -1.64 17.42
C HIS A 338 -16.68 -1.97 16.38
N GLN A 339 -15.60 -1.19 16.36
CA GLN A 339 -14.47 -1.28 15.44
C GLN A 339 -13.16 -1.68 16.15
N ILE A 340 -13.23 -2.18 17.40
CA ILE A 340 -12.04 -2.58 18.16
C ILE A 340 -11.25 -3.69 17.46
N ASP A 341 -11.92 -4.60 16.75
CA ASP A 341 -11.30 -5.71 16.00
C ASP A 341 -10.28 -5.20 14.97
N ILE A 342 -10.52 -4.03 14.38
CA ILE A 342 -9.63 -3.40 13.39
C ILE A 342 -8.36 -2.88 14.05
N LEU A 343 -8.51 -2.23 15.20
CA LEU A 343 -7.36 -1.75 15.96
C LEU A 343 -6.53 -2.92 16.48
N ASN A 344 -7.19 -4.00 16.91
CA ASN A 344 -6.52 -5.22 17.34
C ASN A 344 -5.74 -5.86 16.20
N THR A 345 -6.36 -6.10 15.04
CA THR A 345 -5.69 -6.66 13.85
C THR A 345 -4.52 -5.79 13.39
N HIS A 346 -4.70 -4.46 13.31
CA HIS A 346 -3.61 -3.53 12.98
C HIS A 346 -2.49 -3.58 14.03
N ALA A 347 -2.81 -3.66 15.31
CA ALA A 347 -1.81 -3.78 16.37
C ALA A 347 -1.01 -5.10 16.30
N GLN A 348 -1.66 -6.22 15.96
CA GLN A 348 -0.94 -7.48 15.74
C GLN A 348 0.02 -7.36 14.56
N TYR A 349 -0.42 -6.73 13.47
CA TYR A 349 0.40 -6.47 12.29
C TYR A 349 1.60 -5.56 12.60
N VAL A 350 1.41 -4.47 13.34
CA VAL A 350 2.51 -3.60 13.82
C VAL A 350 3.50 -4.41 14.67
N GLY A 351 3.01 -5.33 15.50
CA GLY A 351 3.86 -6.21 16.29
C GLY A 351 4.73 -7.13 15.43
N LEU A 352 4.24 -7.63 14.28
CA LEU A 352 5.06 -8.38 13.33
C LEU A 352 6.23 -7.55 12.80
N TYR A 353 5.97 -6.29 12.44
CA TYR A 353 6.99 -5.35 11.99
C TYR A 353 8.03 -5.04 13.05
N ILE A 354 7.60 -4.83 14.30
CA ILE A 354 8.52 -4.64 15.43
C ILE A 354 9.38 -5.89 15.63
N ASN A 355 8.79 -7.09 15.58
CA ASN A 355 9.53 -8.34 15.77
C ASN A 355 10.56 -8.60 14.66
N GLN A 356 10.39 -8.06 13.46
CA GLN A 356 11.39 -8.19 12.40
C GLN A 356 12.73 -7.55 12.75
N LEU A 357 12.73 -6.51 13.59
CA LEU A 357 13.98 -5.97 14.15
C LEU A 357 14.81 -7.03 14.86
N GLY A 358 14.15 -8.08 15.36
CA GLY A 358 14.77 -9.22 16.03
C GLY A 358 15.30 -10.31 15.10
N TYR A 359 14.85 -10.38 13.85
CA TYR A 359 15.18 -11.52 12.96
C TYR A 359 16.64 -11.50 12.52
N SER A 360 17.18 -10.30 12.32
CA SER A 360 18.57 -10.05 11.96
C SER A 360 19.50 -9.90 13.17
N ILE A 361 18.98 -10.08 14.40
CA ILE A 361 19.82 -10.11 15.61
C ILE A 361 20.58 -11.44 15.60
N SER A 362 21.80 -11.36 15.05
CA SER A 362 22.88 -12.35 15.08
C SER A 362 22.72 -13.59 14.19
N ARG A 363 23.46 -13.58 13.07
CA ARG A 363 24.06 -14.79 12.47
C ARG A 363 25.57 -14.64 12.29
N ASP A 364 26.05 -13.41 12.09
CA ASP A 364 27.47 -13.09 11.86
C ASP A 364 28.12 -12.52 13.12
N SER A 365 28.21 -13.31 14.18
CA SER A 365 29.43 -13.24 14.97
C SER A 365 30.39 -14.20 14.29
N PRO A 366 31.44 -13.75 13.56
CA PRO A 366 32.52 -14.66 13.28
C PRO A 366 32.95 -15.18 14.65
N ALA A 367 32.91 -16.49 14.82
CA ALA A 367 33.60 -17.14 15.91
C ALA A 367 35.03 -16.58 15.88
N LEU A 368 35.33 -15.63 16.77
CA LEU A 368 36.68 -15.18 17.02
C LEU A 368 37.43 -16.46 17.35
N GLY A 369 38.29 -16.86 16.42
CA GLY A 369 39.09 -18.05 16.58
C GLY A 369 39.77 -18.03 17.94
N GLN A 370 39.78 -19.21 18.57
CA GLN A 370 40.69 -19.59 19.66
C GLN A 370 40.36 -19.01 21.04
N SER A 371 39.19 -19.38 21.59
CA SER A 371 39.04 -19.81 22.99
C SER A 371 37.61 -20.32 23.17
N GLY A 372 37.44 -21.54 23.70
CA GLY A 372 36.14 -22.22 23.85
C GLY A 372 35.23 -21.64 24.93
N GLN A 373 34.93 -20.33 24.87
CA GLN A 373 33.89 -19.71 25.66
C GLN A 373 32.97 -18.90 24.75
N ILE A 374 31.78 -19.47 24.48
CA ILE A 374 30.61 -18.69 24.07
C ILE A 374 30.40 -17.66 25.19
N GLY A 375 30.68 -16.38 24.92
CA GLY A 375 30.43 -15.33 25.90
C GLY A 375 28.92 -15.24 26.19
N ASP A 376 28.56 -15.02 27.45
CA ASP A 376 27.19 -14.87 27.96
C ASP A 376 26.31 -13.91 27.10
N GLY A 377 26.93 -12.88 26.51
CA GLY A 377 26.26 -11.94 25.60
C GLY A 377 25.78 -12.55 24.28
N GLY A 378 26.46 -13.53 23.70
CA GLY A 378 26.07 -14.15 22.42
C GLY A 378 24.80 -14.99 22.54
N MET A 379 24.69 -15.76 23.63
CA MET A 379 23.53 -16.60 23.94
C MET A 379 22.27 -15.76 24.21
N LEU A 380 22.41 -14.62 24.88
CA LEU A 380 21.29 -13.69 25.13
C LEU A 380 20.69 -13.11 23.84
N LEU A 381 21.52 -12.78 22.85
CA LEU A 381 21.06 -12.27 21.56
C LEU A 381 20.32 -13.33 20.74
N GLU A 382 20.80 -14.57 20.77
CA GLU A 382 20.16 -15.70 20.09
C GLU A 382 18.80 -16.02 20.71
N PHE A 383 18.70 -16.03 22.04
CA PHE A 383 17.43 -16.19 22.74
C PHE A 383 16.43 -15.09 22.36
N GLN A 384 16.87 -13.85 22.24
CA GLN A 384 16.00 -12.73 21.83
C GLN A 384 15.51 -12.86 20.39
N ARG A 385 16.35 -13.34 19.47
CA ARG A 385 15.92 -13.64 18.10
C ARG A 385 14.81 -14.69 18.11
N LEU A 386 15.00 -15.80 18.84
CA LEU A 386 13.99 -16.85 18.98
C LEU A 386 12.71 -16.34 19.64
N GLU A 387 12.83 -15.48 20.67
CA GLU A 387 11.69 -14.79 21.28
C GLU A 387 10.92 -13.94 20.27
N CYS A 388 11.61 -13.20 19.38
CA CYS A 388 10.95 -12.42 18.33
C CYS A 388 10.23 -13.30 17.31
N LEU A 389 10.83 -14.43 16.91
CA LEU A 389 10.20 -15.39 16.01
C LEU A 389 8.94 -15.99 16.64
N TRP A 390 9.02 -16.42 17.91
CA TRP A 390 7.87 -16.94 18.66
C TRP A 390 6.78 -15.90 18.86
N GLN A 391 7.16 -14.68 19.21
CA GLN A 391 6.19 -13.60 19.35
C GLN A 391 5.49 -13.32 18.02
N SER A 392 6.17 -13.46 16.87
CA SER A 392 5.51 -13.36 15.57
C SER A 392 4.50 -14.47 15.32
N VAL A 393 4.75 -15.71 15.77
CA VAL A 393 3.75 -16.80 15.72
C VAL A 393 2.51 -16.42 16.55
N GLU A 394 2.69 -15.92 17.77
CA GLU A 394 1.59 -15.49 18.64
C GLU A 394 0.81 -14.30 18.07
N ASN A 395 1.51 -13.34 17.44
CA ASN A 395 0.90 -12.22 16.73
C ASN A 395 0.06 -12.69 15.54
N ILE A 396 0.56 -13.64 14.72
CA ILE A 396 -0.19 -14.23 13.61
C ILE A 396 -1.41 -14.97 14.12
N LYS A 397 -1.26 -15.81 15.16
CA LYS A 397 -2.37 -16.52 15.79
C LYS A 397 -3.45 -15.55 16.25
N SER A 398 -3.04 -14.50 16.97
CA SER A 398 -3.97 -13.49 17.46
C SER A 398 -4.64 -12.72 16.32
N TRP A 399 -3.93 -12.44 15.22
CA TRP A 399 -4.50 -11.80 14.04
C TRP A 399 -5.57 -12.70 13.40
N LEU A 400 -5.31 -14.00 13.29
CA LEU A 400 -6.28 -15.00 12.80
C LEU A 400 -7.50 -15.10 13.71
N ASP A 401 -7.29 -15.15 15.03
CA ASP A 401 -8.38 -15.19 16.03
C ASP A 401 -9.31 -13.97 15.88
N GLU A 402 -8.77 -12.77 15.63
CA GLU A 402 -9.56 -11.58 15.34
C GLU A 402 -10.24 -11.65 13.95
N PHE A 403 -9.53 -12.11 12.91
CA PHE A 403 -10.10 -12.33 11.58
C PHE A 403 -11.34 -13.24 11.63
N TYR A 404 -11.27 -14.34 12.39
CA TYR A 404 -12.39 -15.28 12.51
C TYR A 404 -13.60 -14.66 13.23
N ARG A 405 -13.39 -13.74 14.18
CA ARG A 405 -14.46 -13.02 14.87
C ARG A 405 -15.20 -12.03 14.00
N ILE A 406 -14.56 -11.47 12.96
CA ILE A 406 -15.20 -10.48 12.08
C ILE A 406 -16.38 -11.14 11.34
N PRO A 407 -17.62 -10.63 11.44
CA PRO A 407 -18.75 -11.11 10.64
C PRO A 407 -18.47 -11.18 9.13
N CYS A 408 -18.96 -12.22 8.43
CA CYS A 408 -18.78 -12.37 6.98
C CYS A 408 -19.28 -11.15 6.19
N SER A 409 -20.42 -10.59 6.60
CA SER A 409 -20.98 -9.35 6.05
C SER A 409 -20.12 -8.10 6.27
N LYS A 410 -18.97 -8.19 6.95
CA LYS A 410 -18.03 -7.08 7.11
C LYS A 410 -16.80 -7.20 6.23
N LEU A 411 -16.56 -8.36 5.61
CA LEU A 411 -15.35 -8.60 4.82
C LEU A 411 -15.33 -7.83 3.50
N VAL A 412 -16.48 -7.69 2.84
CA VAL A 412 -16.59 -6.98 1.55
C VAL A 412 -16.10 -5.52 1.64
N GLY A 413 -16.29 -4.87 2.78
CA GLY A 413 -15.94 -3.46 2.95
C GLY A 413 -14.52 -3.18 3.48
N GLN A 414 -13.71 -4.23 3.69
CA GLN A 414 -12.36 -4.08 4.20
C GLN A 414 -11.46 -3.33 3.21
N PRO A 415 -10.59 -2.42 3.69
CA PRO A 415 -9.64 -1.69 2.84
C PRO A 415 -8.53 -2.62 2.33
N PHE A 416 -7.83 -2.21 1.26
CA PHE A 416 -6.80 -3.02 0.62
C PHE A 416 -5.71 -3.47 1.61
N HIS A 417 -5.30 -2.58 2.52
CA HIS A 417 -4.23 -2.86 3.47
C HIS A 417 -4.60 -3.98 4.45
N PHE A 418 -5.89 -4.19 4.78
CA PHE A 418 -6.31 -5.34 5.58
C PHE A 418 -6.00 -6.66 4.87
N TRP A 419 -6.30 -6.75 3.57
CA TRP A 419 -6.00 -7.93 2.77
C TRP A 419 -4.49 -8.12 2.55
N SER A 420 -3.73 -7.03 2.42
CA SER A 420 -2.27 -7.12 2.40
C SER A 420 -1.70 -7.62 3.74
N GLN A 421 -2.25 -7.21 4.88
CA GLN A 421 -1.87 -7.75 6.20
C GLN A 421 -2.16 -9.26 6.30
N MET A 422 -3.30 -9.72 5.77
CA MET A 422 -3.65 -11.14 5.69
C MET A 422 -2.59 -11.93 4.91
N ILE A 423 -2.29 -11.47 3.69
CA ILE A 423 -1.32 -12.12 2.81
C ILE A 423 0.06 -12.17 3.48
N LEU A 424 0.50 -11.07 4.10
CA LEU A 424 1.78 -11.00 4.80
C LEU A 424 1.82 -11.94 6.01
N SER A 425 0.74 -12.01 6.79
CA SER A 425 0.67 -12.89 7.96
C SER A 425 0.77 -14.36 7.56
N ILE A 426 0.05 -14.76 6.49
CA ILE A 426 0.12 -16.11 5.92
C ILE A 426 1.51 -16.41 5.36
N THR A 427 2.10 -15.45 4.65
CA THR A 427 3.42 -15.59 4.06
C THR A 427 4.49 -15.77 5.13
N LEU A 428 4.42 -14.97 6.20
CA LEU A 428 5.32 -15.09 7.33
C LEU A 428 5.11 -16.41 8.08
N LEU A 429 3.86 -16.87 8.26
CA LEU A 429 3.57 -18.18 8.84
C LEU A 429 4.21 -19.31 8.02
N LYS A 430 4.14 -19.23 6.68
CA LYS A 430 4.82 -20.17 5.79
C LYS A 430 6.33 -20.19 6.04
N TYR A 431 6.97 -19.03 6.17
CA TYR A 431 8.41 -18.95 6.47
C TYR A 431 8.72 -19.54 7.86
N LEU A 432 7.97 -19.16 8.89
CA LEU A 432 8.16 -19.67 10.26
C LEU A 432 7.93 -21.18 10.35
N SER A 433 6.99 -21.73 9.60
CA SER A 433 6.66 -23.17 9.57
C SER A 433 7.67 -24.02 8.80
N THR A 434 8.55 -23.38 8.01
CA THR A 434 9.53 -24.07 7.15
C THR A 434 10.96 -23.58 7.36
N LEU A 435 11.19 -22.77 8.38
CA LEU A 435 12.49 -22.21 8.72
C LEU A 435 13.44 -23.34 9.12
N LYS A 436 14.57 -23.44 8.40
CA LYS A 436 15.64 -24.40 8.69
C LYS A 436 16.64 -23.75 9.63
N ASP A 437 16.44 -23.94 10.92
CA ASP A 437 17.32 -23.46 11.98
C ASP A 437 17.39 -24.51 13.10
N PRO A 438 18.59 -24.96 13.53
CA PRO A 438 18.76 -25.99 14.55
C PRO A 438 18.04 -25.70 15.87
N GLU A 439 17.95 -24.43 16.26
CA GLU A 439 17.36 -24.00 17.53
C GLU A 439 15.87 -23.63 17.40
N TRP A 440 15.29 -23.79 16.19
CA TRP A 440 13.90 -23.45 15.90
C TRP A 440 13.04 -24.69 15.69
N ASP A 441 12.03 -24.87 16.55
CA ASP A 441 11.07 -25.95 16.41
C ASP A 441 9.92 -25.58 15.46
N SER A 442 10.14 -25.81 14.17
CA SER A 442 9.10 -25.64 13.15
C SER A 442 7.90 -26.56 13.36
N GLN A 443 8.04 -27.70 14.05
CA GLN A 443 6.91 -28.60 14.33
C GLN A 443 6.01 -28.02 15.40
N ALA A 444 6.58 -27.40 16.45
CA ALA A 444 5.79 -26.68 17.45
C ALA A 444 4.98 -25.54 16.81
N VAL A 445 5.55 -24.80 15.86
CA VAL A 445 4.80 -23.77 15.10
C VAL A 445 3.60 -24.38 14.38
N ARG A 446 3.81 -25.50 13.66
CA ARG A 446 2.75 -26.21 12.94
C ARG A 446 1.68 -26.79 13.87
N ASN A 447 2.04 -27.18 15.08
CA ASN A 447 1.09 -27.66 16.08
C ASN A 447 0.23 -26.53 16.66
N ILE A 448 0.76 -25.32 16.76
CA ILE A 448 0.02 -24.14 17.25
C ILE A 448 -0.89 -23.59 16.15
N ILE A 449 -0.37 -23.47 14.93
CA ILE A 449 -1.12 -22.99 13.77
C ILE A 449 -0.92 -23.95 12.60
N ASP A 450 -1.91 -24.80 12.36
CA ASP A 450 -1.92 -25.66 11.18
C ASP A 450 -2.29 -24.84 9.94
N LEU A 451 -1.38 -24.75 8.97
CA LEU A 451 -1.57 -23.90 7.81
C LEU A 451 -2.72 -24.39 6.93
N THR A 452 -2.90 -25.71 6.77
CA THR A 452 -3.99 -26.28 5.95
C THR A 452 -5.34 -25.93 6.55
N SER A 453 -5.54 -26.22 7.84
CA SER A 453 -6.76 -25.90 8.58
C SER A 453 -7.03 -24.39 8.60
N THR A 454 -5.98 -23.58 8.73
CA THR A 454 -6.07 -22.11 8.65
C THR A 454 -6.61 -21.69 7.28
N MET A 455 -6.07 -22.22 6.18
CA MET A 455 -6.56 -21.93 4.82
C MET A 455 -8.02 -22.35 4.66
N ASP A 456 -8.40 -23.55 5.11
CA ASP A 456 -9.78 -24.05 4.98
C ASP A 456 -10.79 -23.17 5.71
N CYS A 457 -10.46 -22.74 6.94
CA CYS A 457 -11.35 -21.86 7.70
C CYS A 457 -11.49 -20.47 7.04
N MET A 458 -10.40 -19.93 6.50
CA MET A 458 -10.44 -18.66 5.78
C MET A 458 -11.22 -18.76 4.47
N LEU A 459 -11.03 -19.84 3.71
CA LEU A 459 -11.77 -20.15 2.49
C LEU A 459 -13.28 -20.21 2.77
N GLN A 460 -13.70 -21.00 3.75
CA GLN A 460 -15.11 -21.11 4.14
C GLN A 460 -15.71 -19.73 4.46
N LYS A 461 -14.96 -18.89 5.17
CA LYS A 461 -15.41 -17.55 5.54
C LYS A 461 -15.53 -16.61 4.32
N LEU A 462 -14.57 -16.67 3.39
CA LEU A 462 -14.63 -15.90 2.15
C LEU A 462 -15.79 -16.34 1.27
N ASP A 463 -16.04 -17.65 1.17
CA ASP A 463 -17.13 -18.21 0.37
C ASP A 463 -18.49 -17.73 0.90
N LEU A 464 -18.73 -17.83 2.22
CA LEU A 464 -19.94 -17.30 2.86
C LEU A 464 -20.13 -15.78 2.67
N SER A 465 -19.02 -15.04 2.56
CA SER A 465 -19.07 -13.59 2.33
C SER A 465 -19.33 -13.26 0.85
N SER A 466 -18.93 -14.16 -0.05
CA SER A 466 -19.13 -14.03 -1.49
C SER A 466 -20.58 -14.22 -1.93
N GLU A 467 -21.38 -14.99 -1.17
CA GLU A 467 -22.80 -15.22 -1.48
C GLU A 467 -23.64 -13.93 -1.51
N GLU A 468 -23.20 -12.88 -0.81
CA GLU A 468 -23.83 -11.55 -0.85
C GLU A 468 -23.55 -10.83 -2.19
N LEU A 469 -22.45 -11.17 -2.87
CA LEU A 469 -21.98 -10.51 -4.07
C LEU A 469 -22.51 -11.23 -5.31
N GLN A 470 -23.34 -10.56 -6.10
CA GLN A 470 -23.93 -11.10 -7.34
C GLN A 470 -22.94 -11.09 -8.53
N CYS A 471 -21.67 -11.45 -8.30
CA CYS A 471 -20.62 -11.40 -9.30
C CYS A 471 -19.54 -12.46 -9.07
N ASP A 472 -18.92 -12.96 -10.15
CA ASP A 472 -17.96 -14.07 -10.08
C ASP A 472 -16.48 -13.65 -10.10
N ASP A 473 -16.18 -12.38 -10.34
CA ASP A 473 -14.79 -11.88 -10.49
C ASP A 473 -14.36 -10.90 -9.40
N HIS A 474 -15.09 -10.83 -8.27
CA HIS A 474 -14.78 -9.92 -7.17
C HIS A 474 -13.52 -10.32 -6.37
N LEU A 475 -12.94 -9.38 -5.61
CA LEU A 475 -11.71 -9.58 -4.84
C LEU A 475 -11.74 -10.82 -3.93
N LEU A 476 -12.84 -11.08 -3.22
CA LEU A 476 -12.89 -12.23 -2.30
C LEU A 476 -12.68 -13.58 -3.02
N LYS A 477 -13.16 -13.74 -4.27
CA LYS A 477 -12.93 -14.95 -5.07
C LYS A 477 -11.48 -15.06 -5.53
N LEU A 478 -10.86 -13.94 -5.90
CA LEU A 478 -9.43 -13.89 -6.21
C LEU A 478 -8.57 -14.25 -5.00
N LEU A 479 -8.95 -13.79 -3.81
CA LEU A 479 -8.30 -14.17 -2.56
C LEU A 479 -8.55 -15.65 -2.21
N SER A 480 -9.77 -16.19 -2.42
CA SER A 480 -10.04 -17.62 -2.26
C SER A 480 -9.18 -18.46 -3.21
N LYS A 481 -8.95 -18.01 -4.45
CA LYS A 481 -8.03 -18.66 -5.40
C LYS A 481 -6.60 -18.69 -4.85
N LEU A 482 -6.11 -17.57 -4.30
CA LEU A 482 -4.80 -17.49 -3.64
C LEU A 482 -4.69 -18.46 -2.45
N LEU A 483 -5.66 -18.44 -1.54
CA LEU A 483 -5.67 -19.32 -0.37
C LEU A 483 -5.74 -20.80 -0.76
N THR A 484 -6.49 -21.14 -1.81
CA THR A 484 -6.55 -22.51 -2.34
C THR A 484 -5.18 -22.97 -2.84
N ARG A 485 -4.47 -22.14 -3.59
CA ARG A 485 -3.11 -22.46 -4.06
C ARG A 485 -2.12 -22.56 -2.90
N CYS A 486 -2.23 -21.67 -1.91
CA CYS A 486 -1.47 -21.77 -0.68
C CYS A 486 -1.75 -23.10 0.04
N ARG A 487 -3.01 -23.54 0.15
CA ARG A 487 -3.39 -24.83 0.76
C ARG A 487 -2.80 -26.02 0.02
N LEU A 488 -2.87 -26.04 -1.32
CA LEU A 488 -2.27 -27.12 -2.12
C LEU A 488 -0.75 -27.18 -1.95
N TRP A 489 -0.08 -26.03 -1.90
CA TRP A 489 1.36 -25.94 -1.65
C TRP A 489 1.72 -26.56 -0.31
N ALA A 490 0.91 -26.21 0.67
CA ALA A 490 1.00 -26.60 2.05
C ALA A 490 0.89 -28.15 2.12
N GLU A 491 -0.21 -28.74 1.62
CA GLU A 491 -0.42 -30.20 1.55
C GLU A 491 0.71 -30.97 0.84
N ALA A 492 1.16 -30.50 -0.33
CA ALA A 492 2.24 -31.13 -1.08
C ALA A 492 3.57 -31.18 -0.29
N ARG A 493 3.85 -30.14 0.50
CA ARG A 493 5.06 -30.06 1.32
C ARG A 493 5.03 -31.01 2.51
N TRP A 494 3.89 -31.17 3.18
CA TRP A 494 3.80 -32.09 4.33
C TRP A 494 3.70 -33.54 3.92
N THR A 495 3.04 -33.85 2.80
CA THR A 495 3.02 -35.21 2.26
C THR A 495 4.41 -35.67 1.82
N MET A 496 5.20 -34.84 1.13
CA MET A 496 6.61 -35.15 0.81
C MET A 496 7.50 -35.29 2.06
N GLY A 497 7.27 -34.49 3.10
CA GLY A 497 7.98 -34.60 4.37
C GLY A 497 7.78 -35.96 5.06
N SER A 498 6.61 -36.57 4.90
CA SER A 498 6.32 -37.91 5.44
C SER A 498 7.01 -39.03 4.64
N GLN A 499 7.14 -38.91 3.32
CA GLN A 499 7.77 -39.94 2.48
C GLN A 499 9.31 -39.97 2.60
N LEU A 500 9.93 -38.84 2.92
CA LEU A 500 11.38 -38.77 3.17
C LEU A 500 11.80 -39.37 4.53
N GLN A 501 10.87 -39.52 5.49
CA GLN A 501 11.14 -40.24 6.74
C GLN A 501 11.09 -41.76 6.60
N ASP A 502 10.46 -42.31 5.55
CA ASP A 502 10.33 -43.76 5.32
C ASP A 502 11.40 -44.36 4.40
N VAL A 503 12.31 -43.55 3.82
CA VAL A 503 13.30 -43.99 2.81
C VAL A 503 14.75 -43.80 3.24
N GLU A 504 15.04 -43.50 4.51
CA GLU A 504 16.41 -43.55 5.06
C GLU A 504 16.86 -44.99 5.41
N THR A 505 16.76 -45.92 4.45
CA THR A 505 17.55 -47.16 4.45
C THR A 505 17.90 -47.59 3.03
N ARG A 506 18.69 -46.79 2.30
CA ARG A 506 19.57 -47.31 1.21
C ARG A 506 20.57 -46.25 0.73
N PRO A 507 21.87 -46.56 0.66
CA PRO A 507 22.86 -45.65 0.10
C PRO A 507 23.02 -45.91 -1.40
N CYS A 508 22.81 -44.90 -2.26
CA CYS A 508 23.43 -44.87 -3.60
C CYS A 508 23.49 -43.44 -4.22
N ARG A 509 24.73 -42.92 -4.20
CA ARG A 509 25.49 -42.15 -5.21
C ARG A 509 24.82 -41.07 -6.09
N SER A 510 25.27 -39.84 -5.80
CA SER A 510 25.80 -38.79 -6.70
C SER A 510 24.97 -38.32 -7.90
N ALA A 511 24.31 -37.18 -7.71
CA ALA A 511 24.14 -36.15 -8.72
C ALA A 511 24.50 -34.80 -8.08
N ASP A 512 25.33 -34.01 -8.74
CA ASP A 512 25.88 -32.72 -8.27
C ASP A 512 24.76 -31.72 -7.89
N PRO A 513 24.81 -31.09 -6.70
CA PRO A 513 23.86 -30.08 -6.27
C PRO A 513 24.49 -28.69 -6.29
N ASP A 514 24.73 -28.11 -7.46
CA ASP A 514 25.15 -26.71 -7.56
C ASP A 514 24.25 -25.99 -8.57
N THR A 515 23.23 -25.27 -8.07
CA THR A 515 22.68 -24.00 -8.66
C THR A 515 21.42 -23.43 -7.98
N THR A 516 20.91 -23.96 -6.85
CA THR A 516 19.82 -23.28 -6.11
C THR A 516 20.25 -22.85 -4.72
N GLY A 517 20.72 -21.61 -4.61
CA GLY A 517 21.11 -20.99 -3.34
C GLY A 517 20.00 -21.12 -2.31
N HIS A 518 20.26 -21.88 -1.25
CA HIS A 518 19.36 -22.05 -0.12
C HIS A 518 19.23 -20.74 0.67
N HIS A 519 18.14 -20.00 0.48
CA HIS A 519 17.80 -18.87 1.35
C HIS A 519 17.35 -19.38 2.73
N HIS A 520 18.31 -19.53 3.65
CA HIS A 520 18.10 -19.88 5.06
C HIS A 520 17.65 -18.69 5.93
N HIS A 521 16.94 -17.71 5.35
CA HIS A 521 16.60 -16.44 6.00
C HIS A 521 15.15 -16.06 5.69
N ILE A 522 14.42 -15.56 6.69
CA ILE A 522 13.08 -14.99 6.48
C ILE A 522 13.28 -13.62 5.82
N PRO A 523 12.84 -13.40 4.58
CA PRO A 523 12.99 -12.09 3.95
C PRO A 523 12.24 -11.03 4.75
N ASP A 524 12.73 -9.79 4.70
CA ASP A 524 12.01 -8.66 5.30
C ASP A 524 10.64 -8.52 4.65
N LEU A 525 9.62 -8.11 5.43
CA LEU A 525 8.23 -8.05 4.94
C LEU A 525 8.13 -7.14 3.71
N ASP A 526 8.89 -6.05 3.67
CA ASP A 526 8.89 -5.08 2.57
C ASP A 526 9.75 -5.52 1.36
N GLN A 527 10.56 -6.58 1.51
CA GLN A 527 11.42 -7.14 0.46
C GLN A 527 10.84 -8.41 -0.18
N ILE A 528 9.59 -8.77 0.12
CA ILE A 528 8.92 -9.92 -0.48
C ILE A 528 8.60 -9.60 -1.95
N VAL A 529 9.58 -9.86 -2.83
CA VAL A 529 9.62 -9.42 -4.24
C VAL A 529 8.35 -9.78 -5.01
N TRP A 530 7.78 -10.97 -4.77
CA TRP A 530 6.60 -11.43 -5.49
C TRP A 530 5.33 -10.63 -5.16
N MET A 531 5.26 -9.95 -4.00
CA MET A 531 4.12 -9.09 -3.69
C MET A 531 4.05 -7.87 -4.61
N GLN A 532 5.18 -7.44 -5.16
CA GLN A 532 5.25 -6.28 -6.07
C GLN A 532 4.72 -6.59 -7.47
N SER A 533 4.70 -7.88 -7.84
CA SER A 533 4.23 -8.38 -9.14
C SER A 533 2.90 -9.12 -9.02
N MET A 534 2.20 -9.02 -7.89
CA MET A 534 1.01 -9.81 -7.60
C MET A 534 -0.11 -9.59 -8.63
N ASP A 535 -0.49 -10.66 -9.32
CA ASP A 535 -1.64 -10.67 -10.21
C ASP A 535 -2.50 -11.93 -9.97
N LEU A 536 -3.55 -11.77 -9.17
CA LEU A 536 -4.47 -12.85 -8.85
C LEU A 536 -5.43 -13.18 -10.02
N GLY A 537 -5.50 -12.29 -11.02
CA GLY A 537 -6.26 -12.53 -12.24
C GLY A 537 -5.52 -13.42 -13.24
N ASP A 538 -4.20 -13.48 -13.16
CA ASP A 538 -3.35 -14.28 -14.05
C ASP A 538 -3.00 -15.64 -13.43
N ASP A 539 -3.44 -16.72 -14.09
CA ASP A 539 -3.08 -18.08 -13.67
C ASP A 539 -1.57 -18.37 -13.81
N GLN A 540 -0.89 -17.78 -14.79
CA GLN A 540 0.54 -17.98 -14.98
C GLN A 540 1.36 -17.42 -13.82
N TRP A 541 0.90 -16.32 -13.22
CA TRP A 541 1.54 -15.74 -12.04
C TRP A 541 1.60 -16.73 -10.86
N PHE A 542 0.53 -17.50 -10.64
CA PHE A 542 0.52 -18.52 -9.58
C PHE A 542 1.54 -19.63 -9.85
N GLU A 543 1.69 -20.03 -11.10
CA GLU A 543 2.69 -21.03 -11.51
C GLU A 543 4.11 -20.54 -11.24
N ASP A 544 4.40 -19.31 -11.63
CA ASP A 544 5.72 -18.71 -11.52
C ASP A 544 6.11 -18.46 -10.05
N VAL A 545 5.16 -18.09 -9.19
CA VAL A 545 5.42 -17.73 -7.78
C VAL A 545 5.30 -18.91 -6.81
N LEU A 546 4.31 -19.79 -6.99
CA LEU A 546 4.08 -20.91 -6.07
C LEU A 546 4.63 -22.25 -6.58
N GLY A 547 4.95 -22.36 -7.87
CA GLY A 547 5.54 -23.56 -8.46
C GLY A 547 4.60 -24.76 -8.51
N ILE A 548 3.27 -24.55 -8.54
CA ILE A 548 2.26 -25.62 -8.55
C ILE A 548 1.49 -25.62 -9.87
N PRO A 549 1.70 -26.59 -10.77
CA PRO A 549 1.01 -26.74 -12.05
C PRO A 549 -0.51 -26.53 -11.98
N THR A 550 -1.04 -25.64 -12.83
CA THR A 550 -2.48 -25.41 -13.07
C THR A 550 -3.21 -26.69 -13.45
N THR A 551 -2.48 -27.68 -13.97
CA THR A 551 -2.99 -28.95 -14.50
C THR A 551 -3.17 -30.05 -13.45
N SER A 552 -3.12 -29.71 -12.16
CA SER A 552 -3.42 -30.64 -11.05
C SER A 552 -4.91 -30.61 -10.68
N TYR A 553 -5.80 -30.84 -11.64
CA TYR A 553 -7.24 -31.03 -11.39
C TYR A 553 -7.67 -32.44 -11.79
#